data_AF-A0A9W6PXB4-F1
#
_entry.id   AF-A0A9W6PXB4-F1
#
_cell.length_a   1.000
_cell.length_b   1.000
_cell.length_c   1.000
_cell.angle_alpha   90.00
_cell.angle_beta   90.00
_cell.angle_gamma   90.00
#
_symmetry.space_group_name_H-M   'P 1'
#
loop_
_entity.id
_entity.type
_entity.pdbx_description
1 polymer ?
#
loop_
_entity_poly.entity_id
_entity_poly.type
_entity_poly.pdbx_seq_one_letter_code
_entity_poly.pdbx_strand_id
1 'polypeptide(L)' 'MRSNNGERLALLTQAIDDLAAEGMAGLPPETLVERIAGIWSLVEGIDPEIARRRSRYMTTDN' A
#
# COMPACT_ATOMS: atom_id res chain seq x y z
N MET A 1 4.39 17.55 16.18
CA MET A 1 4.52 16.15 15.71
C MET A 1 4.69 16.14 14.19
N ARG A 2 5.92 16.20 13.68
CA ARG A 2 6.24 16.03 12.23
C ARG A 2 7.08 14.78 11.96
N SER A 3 7.52 14.10 13.02
CA SER A 3 8.51 13.00 12.96
C SER A 3 7.90 11.67 12.52
N ASN A 4 6.62 11.41 12.82
CA ASN A 4 6.00 10.10 12.57
C ASN A 4 5.60 9.85 11.10
N ASN A 5 5.42 10.91 10.30
CA ASN A 5 5.05 10.76 8.89
C ASN A 5 6.22 10.33 8.02
N GLY A 6 7.44 10.80 8.31
CA GLY A 6 8.64 10.43 7.55
C GLY A 6 9.00 8.96 7.72
N GLU A 7 8.93 8.44 8.94
CA GLU A 7 9.18 7.02 9.26
C GLU A 7 8.12 6.12 8.60
N ARG A 8 6.84 6.51 8.65
CA ARG A 8 5.77 5.75 7.99
C ARG A 8 5.89 5.79 6.46
N LEU A 9 6.32 6.91 5.88
CA LEU A 9 6.56 7.01 4.44
C LEU A 9 7.73 6.13 4.02
N ALA A 10 8.81 6.07 4.81
CA ALA A 10 9.93 5.17 4.57
C ALA A 10 9.51 3.68 4.65
N LEU A 11 8.66 3.32 5.63
CA LEU A 11 8.08 1.97 5.72
C LEU A 11 7.19 1.65 4.51
N LEU A 12 6.42 2.62 4.02
CA LEU A 12 5.60 2.46 2.83
C LEU A 12 6.47 2.24 1.58
N THR A 13 7.51 3.05 1.39
CA THR A 13 8.45 2.90 0.27
C THR A 13 9.10 1.52 0.31
N GLN A 14 9.57 1.09 1.48
CA GLN A 14 10.18 -0.23 1.64
C GLN A 14 9.22 -1.38 1.31
N ALA A 15 7.95 -1.27 1.69
CA ALA A 15 6.95 -2.29 1.39
C ALA A 15 6.60 -2.35 -0.10
N ILE A 16 6.65 -1.22 -0.82
CA ILE A 16 6.48 -1.17 -2.28
C ILE A 16 7.69 -1.80 -2.99
N ASP A 17 8.90 -1.51 -2.53
CA ASP A 17 10.12 -2.13 -3.08
C ASP A 17 10.15 -3.65 -2.84
N ASP A 18 9.72 -4.09 -1.65
CA ASP A 18 9.59 -5.52 -1.32
C ASP A 18 8.57 -6.19 -2.25
N LEU A 19 7.39 -5.58 -2.43
CA LEU A 19 6.36 -6.05 -3.37
C LEU A 19 6.86 -6.11 -4.81
N ALA A 20 7.68 -5.14 -5.25
CA ALA A 20 8.26 -5.13 -6.59
C ALA A 20 9.27 -6.27 -6.78
N ALA A 21 10.12 -6.52 -5.78
CA ALA A 21 11.06 -7.64 -5.79
C ALA A 21 10.35 -9.00 -5.75
N GLU A 22 9.31 -9.10 -4.92
CA GLU A 22 8.43 -10.25 -4.75
C GLU A 22 7.61 -10.56 -6.03
N GLY A 23 7.03 -9.54 -6.66
CA GLY A 23 6.29 -9.68 -7.92
C GLY A 23 7.21 -10.12 -9.07
N MET A 24 8.46 -9.66 -9.10
CA MET A 24 9.48 -10.10 -10.05
C MET A 24 9.91 -11.56 -9.82
N ALA A 25 9.76 -12.08 -8.60
CA ALA A 25 10.07 -13.47 -8.27
C ALA A 25 8.98 -14.47 -8.70
N GLY A 26 7.86 -13.99 -9.28
CA GLY A 26 6.77 -14.84 -9.75
C GLY A 26 5.85 -15.33 -8.63
N LEU A 27 5.64 -14.52 -7.59
CA LEU A 27 4.73 -14.83 -6.51
C LEU A 27 3.28 -15.01 -7.01
N PRO A 28 2.52 -15.91 -6.37
CA PRO A 28 1.14 -16.15 -6.75
C PRO A 28 0.30 -14.90 -6.47
N PRO A 29 -0.74 -14.66 -7.28
CA PRO A 29 -1.54 -13.45 -7.22
C PRO A 29 -2.26 -13.28 -5.88
N GLU A 30 -2.56 -14.36 -5.17
CA GLU A 30 -3.12 -14.33 -3.81
C GLU A 30 -2.19 -13.65 -2.81
N THR A 31 -0.89 -13.98 -2.81
CA THR A 31 0.12 -13.35 -1.96
C THR A 31 0.33 -11.89 -2.35
N LEU A 32 0.27 -11.57 -3.65
CA LEU A 32 0.35 -10.20 -4.14
C LEU A 32 -0.80 -9.34 -3.59
N VAL A 33 -2.02 -9.89 -3.57
CA VAL A 33 -3.21 -9.20 -3.04
C VAL A 33 -3.10 -8.98 -1.52
N GLU A 34 -2.60 -9.96 -0.76
CA GLU A 34 -2.36 -9.81 0.68
C GLU A 34 -1.31 -8.74 0.99
N ARG A 35 -0.21 -8.70 0.23
CA ARG A 35 0.84 -7.68 0.36
C ARG A 35 0.31 -6.29 0.03
N ILE A 36 -0.42 -6.16 -1.08
CA ILE A 36 -1.08 -4.90 -1.47
C ILE A 36 -2.07 -4.46 -0.38
N ALA A 37 -2.83 -5.37 0.22
CA ALA A 37 -3.74 -5.06 1.32
C ALA A 37 -2.99 -4.51 2.55
N GLY A 38 -1.84 -5.09 2.90
CA GLY A 38 -0.97 -4.58 3.98
C GLY A 38 -0.42 -3.17 3.69
N ILE A 39 -0.01 -2.91 2.45
CA ILE A 39 0.42 -1.58 1.98
C ILE A 39 -0.73 -0.57 2.14
N TRP A 40 -1.95 -0.94 1.75
CA TRP A 40 -3.12 -0.06 1.91
C TRP A 40 -3.40 0.29 3.37
N SER A 41 -3.31 -0.66 4.31
CA SER A 41 -3.47 -0.36 5.74
C SER A 41 -2.39 0.60 6.28
N LEU A 42 -1.15 0.49 5.79
CA LEU A 42 -0.09 1.45 6.12
C LEU A 42 -0.41 2.85 5.58
N VAL A 43 -0.93 2.94 4.36
CA VAL A 43 -1.31 4.19 3.72
C VAL A 43 -2.49 4.86 4.45
N GLU A 44 -3.50 4.11 4.87
CA GLU A 44 -4.63 4.65 5.66
C GLU A 44 -4.18 5.26 6.99
N GLY A 45 -3.13 4.69 7.61
CA GLY A 45 -2.51 5.24 8.83
C GLY A 45 -1.69 6.53 8.59
N ILE A 46 -1.29 6.79 7.36
CA ILE A 46 -0.52 7.99 6.97
C ILE A 46 -1.47 9.10 6.49
N ASP A 47 -2.43 8.74 5.65
CA ASP A 47 -3.36 9.67 5.04
C ASP A 47 -4.77 9.06 4.93
N PRO A 48 -5.73 9.51 5.78
CA PRO A 48 -7.10 9.02 5.72
C PRO A 48 -7.86 9.53 4.48
N GLU A 49 -7.33 10.52 3.76
CA GLU A 49 -7.91 11.01 2.51
C GLU A 49 -7.68 10.01 1.36
N ILE A 50 -6.60 9.23 1.41
CA ILE A 50 -6.35 8.13 0.49
C ILE A 50 -7.41 7.03 0.63
N ALA A 51 -7.91 6.74 1.84
CA ALA A 51 -9.05 5.82 2.02
C ALA A 51 -10.29 6.28 1.24
N ARG A 52 -10.58 7.59 1.27
CA ARG A 52 -11.67 8.20 0.47
C ARG A 52 -11.39 8.11 -1.03
N ARG A 53 -10.14 8.23 -1.47
CA ARG A 53 -9.78 8.06 -2.89
C ARG A 53 -9.88 6.61 -3.34
N ARG A 54 -9.51 5.64 -2.50
CA ARG A 54 -9.64 4.20 -2.79
C ARG A 54 -11.09 3.81 -3.06
N SER A 55 -12.04 4.31 -2.27
CA SER A 55 -13.47 4.07 -2.52
C SER A 55 -13.92 4.54 -3.90
N ARG A 56 -13.24 5.55 -4.48
CA ARG A 56 -13.52 5.99 -5.85
C ARG A 56 -12.87 5.09 -6.90
N TYR A 57 -11.64 4.61 -6.67
CA TYR A 57 -10.97 3.68 -7.59
C TYR A 57 -11.65 2.31 -7.66
N MET A 58 -12.18 1.78 -6.55
CA MET A 58 -12.97 0.54 -6.57
C MET A 58 -14.37 0.72 -7.19
N THR A 59 -14.87 1.96 -7.29
CA THR A 59 -16.15 2.27 -7.96
C THR A 59 -15.99 2.50 -9.47
N THR A 60 -14.78 2.77 -9.97
CA THR A 60 -14.52 2.98 -11.41
C THR A 60 -14.19 1.68 -12.16
N ASP A 61 -14.24 0.51 -11.49
CA ASP A 61 -14.28 -0.80 -12.15
C ASP A 61 -15.76 -1.24 -12.30
N ASN A 62 -16.49 -0.60 -13.20
CA ASN A 62 -17.76 -1.09 -13.76
C ASN A 62 -18.01 -0.50 -15.16
#